data_AF-A0A930UXA0-F1
#
_entry.id   AF-A0A930UXA0-F1
#
_cell.length_a   1.000
_cell.length_b   1.000
_cell.length_c   1.000
_cell.angle_alpha   90.00
_cell.angle_beta   90.00
_cell.angle_gamma   90.00
#
_symmetry.space_group_name_H-M   'P 1'
#
loop_
_entity.id
_entity.type
_entity.pdbx_description
1 polymer ?
#
loop_
_entity_poly.entity_id
_entity_poly.type
_entity_poly.pdbx_seq_one_letter_code
_entity_poly.pdbx_strand_id
1 'polypeptide(L)'
;MELWINPLLVQFMQQYPKIHFDVWGINRYVDIIEENCDFAIRARSYPLPDQSMIMRKFCSAKLMLVSSPNLLVSRFLISLFCKII
;
A
#
# COMPACT_ATOMS: atom_id res chain seq x y z
N MET A 1 -0.67 -2.71 2.96
CA MET A 1 -1.69 -1.63 2.95
C MET A 1 -3.06 -2.19 3.30
N GLU A 2 -3.46 -3.31 2.69
CA GLU A 2 -4.73 -4.02 2.95
C GLU A 2 -5.07 -4.21 4.44
N LEU A 3 -4.10 -4.64 5.27
CA LEU A 3 -4.32 -4.82 6.72
C LEU A 3 -4.88 -3.57 7.44
N TRP A 4 -4.57 -2.36 6.95
CA TRP A 4 -5.03 -1.10 7.54
C TRP A 4 -6.33 -0.61 6.92
N ILE A 5 -6.57 -0.93 5.64
CA ILE A 5 -7.74 -0.45 4.87
C ILE A 5 -8.95 -1.35 5.08
N ASN A 6 -8.77 -2.67 5.13
CA ASN A 6 -9.88 -3.62 5.21
C ASN A 6 -10.81 -3.37 6.40
N PRO A 7 -10.32 -3.09 7.63
CA PRO A 7 -11.21 -2.76 8.74
C PRO A 7 -12.04 -1.49 8.52
N LEU A 8 -11.45 -0.47 7.86
CA LEU A 8 -12.15 0.77 7.53
C LEU A 8 -13.21 0.54 6.45
N LEU A 9 -12.93 -0.28 5.44
CA LEU A 9 -13.89 -0.67 4.42
C LEU A 9 -15.09 -1.41 5.04
N VAL A 10 -14.84 -2.36 5.94
CA VAL A 10 -15.91 -3.08 6.65
C VAL A 10 -16.82 -2.12 7.41
N GLN A 11 -16.24 -1.19 8.18
CA GLN A 11 -17.01 -0.17 8.91
C GLN A 11 -17.82 0.72 7.96
N PHE A 12 -17.22 1.16 6.85
CA PHE A 12 -17.90 1.99 5.86
C PHE A 12 -19.06 1.25 5.18
N MET A 13 -18.88 -0.02 4.82
CA MET A 13 -19.93 -0.85 4.23
C MET A 13 -21.10 -1.08 5.19
N GLN A 14 -20.83 -1.20 6.50
CA GLN A 14 -21.88 -1.27 7.51
C GLN A 14 -22.68 0.03 7.62
N GLN A 15 -22.00 1.18 7.54
CA GLN A 15 -22.63 2.49 7.58
C GLN A 15 -23.43 2.81 6.30
N TYR A 16 -22.98 2.30 5.15
CA TYR A 16 -23.56 2.55 3.83
C TYR A 16 -23.87 1.23 3.09
N PRO A 17 -24.90 0.48 3.52
CA PRO A 17 -25.16 -0.89 3.05
C PRO A 17 -25.60 -0.99 1.58
N LYS A 18 -25.93 0.14 0.94
CA LYS A 18 -26.27 0.20 -0.50
C LYS A 18 -25.04 0.31 -1.40
N ILE A 19 -23.86 0.54 -0.82
CA ILE A 19 -22.61 0.63 -1.56
C ILE A 19 -21.98 -0.77 -1.60
N HIS A 20 -21.67 -1.23 -2.80
CA HIS A 20 -20.93 -2.47 -3.04
C HIS A 20 -19.49 -2.13 -3.44
N PHE A 21 -18.52 -2.84 -2.87
CA PHE A 21 -17.12 -2.69 -3.23
C PHE A 21 -16.64 -3.95 -3.94
N ASP A 22 -16.06 -3.77 -5.13
CA ASP A 22 -15.15 -4.73 -5.74
C ASP A 22 -13.71 -4.28 -5.41
N VAL A 23 -12.95 -5.13 -4.72
CA VAL A 23 -11.67 -4.74 -4.12
C VAL A 23 -10.56 -5.64 -4.64
N TRP A 24 -9.59 -5.02 -5.32
CA TRP A 24 -8.46 -5.75 -5.89
C TRP A 24 -7.15 -5.44 -5.15
N GLY A 25 -6.51 -6.48 -4.63
CA GLY A 25 -5.20 -6.41 -4.01
C GLY A 25 -4.08 -6.62 -5.02
N ILE A 26 -3.62 -5.56 -5.71
CA ILE A 26 -2.63 -5.69 -6.80
C ILE A 26 -1.36 -4.87 -6.57
N ASN A 27 -0.21 -5.54 -6.68
CA ASN A 27 1.12 -4.94 -6.47
C ASN A 27 1.78 -4.39 -7.74
N ARG A 28 1.04 -4.25 -8.84
CA ARG A 28 1.52 -3.64 -10.10
C ARG A 28 0.97 -2.22 -10.28
N TYR A 29 1.62 -1.43 -11.13
CA TYR A 29 1.03 -0.17 -11.58
C TYR A 29 -0.20 -0.47 -12.44
N VAL A 30 -1.30 0.22 -12.18
CA VAL A 30 -2.60 -0.01 -12.84
C VAL A 30 -3.03 1.31 -13.44
N ASP A 31 -3.38 1.29 -14.72
CA ASP A 31 -4.18 2.37 -15.27
C ASP A 31 -5.61 2.19 -14.80
N ILE A 32 -6.03 3.02 -13.85
CA ILE A 32 -7.35 2.89 -13.22
C ILE A 32 -8.49 3.21 -14.20
N ILE A 33 -8.22 3.94 -15.28
CA ILE A 33 -9.22 4.23 -16.31
C ILE A 33 -9.42 2.98 -17.17
N GLU A 34 -8.34 2.41 -17.72
CA GLU A 34 -8.42 1.22 -18.57
C GLU A 34 -8.99 0.00 -17.80
N GLU A 35 -8.71 -0.08 -16.51
CA GLU A 35 -9.08 -1.22 -15.66
C GLU A 35 -10.42 -1.02 -14.92
N ASN A 36 -11.20 0.01 -15.31
CA ASN A 36 -12.53 0.31 -14.76
C ASN A 36 -12.55 0.44 -13.22
N CYS A 37 -11.51 1.05 -12.66
CA CYS A 37 -11.40 1.31 -11.23
C CYS A 37 -11.78 2.76 -10.91
N ASP A 38 -12.72 2.97 -9.98
CA ASP A 38 -13.12 4.32 -9.57
C ASP A 38 -12.00 5.08 -8.84
N PHE A 39 -11.22 4.36 -8.03
CA PHE A 39 -10.06 4.90 -7.33
C PHE A 39 -9.06 3.81 -6.98
N ALA A 40 -7.81 4.21 -6.70
CA ALA A 40 -6.78 3.34 -6.17
C ALA A 40 -6.08 4.00 -4.99
N ILE A 41 -5.84 3.22 -3.93
CA ILE A 41 -4.99 3.62 -2.81
C ILE A 41 -3.61 3.03 -3.04
N ARG A 42 -2.59 3.88 -3.19
CA ARG A 42 -1.21 3.44 -3.45
C ARG A 42 -0.21 4.13 -2.53
N ALA A 43 0.80 3.37 -2.10
CA ALA A 43 1.99 3.96 -1.51
C ALA A 43 2.83 4.55 -2.65
N ARG A 44 3.10 5.86 -2.60
CA ARG A 44 3.98 6.54 -3.55
C ARG A 44 5.00 7.39 -2.80
N SER A 45 6.23 7.35 -3.27
CA SER A 45 7.28 8.29 -2.86
C SER A 45 7.13 9.60 -3.62
N TYR A 46 7.46 10.71 -2.99
CA TYR A 46 7.55 12.01 -3.66
C TYR A 46 8.90 12.14 -4.39
N PRO A 47 8.98 12.88 -5.50
CA PRO A 47 7.90 13.61 -6.17
C PRO A 47 6.95 12.68 -6.93
N LEU A 48 5.68 13.06 -7.02
CA LEU A 48 4.70 12.33 -7.82
C LEU A 48 4.95 12.66 -9.31
N PRO A 49 5.00 11.67 -10.22
CA PRO A 49 5.13 11.91 -11.65
C PRO A 49 3.91 12.68 -12.20
N ASP A 50 4.01 13.17 -13.45
CA ASP A 50 2.99 13.99 -14.10
C ASP A 50 1.57 13.43 -13.92
N GLN A 51 0.69 14.30 -13.42
CA GLN A 51 -0.60 13.88 -12.86
C GLN A 51 -1.73 14.06 -13.90
N SER A 52 -2.00 13.02 -14.69
CA SER A 52 -3.25 12.97 -15.48
C SER A 52 -4.50 12.76 -14.61
N MET A 53 -4.32 12.41 -13.33
CA MET A 53 -5.39 12.07 -12.37
C MET A 53 -5.31 12.91 -11.10
N ILE A 54 -6.48 13.18 -10.50
CA ILE A 54 -6.57 13.87 -9.21
C ILE A 54 -6.04 12.96 -8.11
N MET A 55 -5.06 13.45 -7.36
CA MET A 55 -4.48 12.73 -6.22
C MET A 55 -4.75 13.43 -4.89
N ARG A 56 -5.14 12.64 -3.88
CA ARG A 56 -5.28 13.10 -2.50
C ARG A 56 -4.46 12.23 -1.56
N LYS A 57 -3.74 12.87 -0.65
CA LYS A 57 -2.97 12.17 0.39
C LYS A 57 -3.95 11.53 1.38
N PHE A 58 -3.89 10.20 1.50
CA PHE A 58 -4.70 9.44 2.47
C PHE A 58 -3.99 9.34 3.82
N CYS A 59 -2.75 8.84 3.83
CA CYS A 59 -1.93 8.76 5.03
C CYS A 59 -0.43 8.81 4.67
N SER A 60 0.44 8.83 5.69
CA SER A 60 1.88 8.64 5.53
C SER A 60 2.31 7.35 6.22
N ALA A 61 3.19 6.60 5.58
CA ALA A 61 3.85 5.44 6.17
C ALA A 61 5.35 5.72 6.31
N LYS A 62 5.96 5.29 7.41
CA LYS A 62 7.41 5.32 7.60
C LYS A 62 7.97 3.94 7.29
N LEU A 63 8.90 3.88 6.34
CA LEU A 63 9.70 2.68 6.12
C LEU A 63 10.74 2.60 7.24
N MET A 64 10.86 1.43 7.87
CA MET A 64 11.81 1.17 8.94
C MET A 64 12.61 -0.07 8.59
N LEU A 65 13.93 -0.01 8.78
CA LEU A 65 14.78 -1.18 8.70
C LEU A 65 14.55 -2.02 9.96
N VAL A 66 14.08 -3.25 9.78
CA VAL A 66 13.82 -4.20 10.86
C VAL A 66 14.51 -5.53 10.54
N SER A 67 14.79 -6.31 11.57
CA SER A 67 15.43 -7.61 11.47
C SER A 67 14.82 -8.57 12.49
N SER A 68 14.72 -9.86 12.17
CA SER A 68 14.32 -10.85 13.16
C SER A 68 15.43 -10.98 14.23
N PRO A 69 15.09 -11.23 15.50
CA PRO A 69 16.10 -11.32 16.56
C PRO A 69 17.21 -12.32 16.24
N ASN A 70 16.85 -13.46 15.64
CA ASN A 70 17.80 -14.51 15.26
C ASN A 70 18.81 -14.05 14.21
N LEU A 71 18.39 -13.17 13.27
CA LEU A 71 19.26 -12.66 12.22
C LEU A 71 20.33 -11.69 12.77
N LEU A 72 20.04 -11.01 13.88
CA LEU A 72 21.00 -10.12 14.56
C LEU A 72 22.07 -10.89 15.34
N VAL A 73 21.75 -12.08 15.83
CA VAL A 73 22.69 -12.96 16.56
C VAL A 73 23.65 -13.66 15.59
N SER A 74 23.17 -14.01 14.39
CA SER A 74 24.01 -14.53 13.32
C SER A 74 24.82 -13.40 12.67
N ARG A 75 26.08 -13.22 13.11
CA ARG A 75 27.03 -12.18 12.67
C ARG A 75 27.31 -12.09 11.15
N PHE A 76 26.74 -12.95 10.32
CA PHE A 76 27.17 -13.18 8.93
C PHE A 76 26.22 -12.67 7.82
N LEU A 77 25.02 -12.17 8.14
CA LEU A 77 24.01 -11.88 7.10
C LEU A 77 23.56 -10.41 6.99
N ILE A 78 24.09 -9.51 7.82
CA ILE A 78 23.69 -8.09 7.83
C ILE A 78 24.03 -7.40 6.49
N SER A 79 25.02 -7.91 5.75
CA SER A 79 25.42 -7.37 4.43
C SER A 79 24.44 -7.70 3.29
N LEU A 80 23.59 -8.74 3.40
CA LEU A 80 22.85 -9.27 2.25
C LEU A 80 21.40 -8.75 2.16
N PHE A 81 20.74 -8.53 3.30
CA PHE A 81 19.35 -8.07 3.33
C PHE A 81 19.17 -6.60 2.93
N CYS A 82 20.19 -5.75 3.15
CA CYS A 82 20.10 -4.33 2.85
C CYS A 82 20.13 -4.00 1.34
N LYS A 83 20.38 -4.99 0.47
CA LYS A 83 20.36 -4.84 -1.00
C LYS A 83 19.00 -5.13 -1.64
N ILE A 84 17.99 -5.55 -0.87
CA ILE A 84 16.67 -5.95 -1.38
C ILE A 84 15.59 -4.88 -1.12
N ILE A 85 15.95 -3.76 -0.48
CA ILE A 85 15.07 -2.58 -0.30
C ILE A 85 15.35 -1.58 -1.41
#